data_AF-A0ABD6E9Z6-F1
#
_entry.id   AF-A0ABD6E9Z6-F1
#
_cell.length_a   1.000
_cell.length_b   1.000
_cell.length_c   1.000
_cell.angle_alpha   90.00
_cell.angle_beta   90.00
_cell.angle_gamma   90.00
#
_symmetry.space_group_name_H-M   'P 1'
#
loop_
_entity.id
_entity.type
_entity.pdbx_description
1 polymer ?
#
loop_
_entity_poly.entity_id
_entity_poly.type
_entity_poly.pdbx_seq_one_letter_code
_entity_poly.pdbx_strand_id
1 'polypeptide(L)'
;MREEFRLSMQKVFFNSSIGAWFDYNLQTKAHNTEFYPSVAVPLFAGCYQPLNLAKSQRIYEYMKKVGVFKYPGGVPTSLILNSGQQWDFPNGWSPLNHMVIEGLRKSDSAQMQDQAFQIAKKWIHGNYKVYLETGHMWEKYDVIGKSPKPGAGGEYDVQSGFGWTNGVILDLLVSYNTRIQAPNSFANSRISSASTIFFILLSAFRLF
;
A
#
# COMPACT_ATOMS: atom_id res chain seq x y z
N MET A 1 -0.31 -31.05 2.84
CA MET A 1 0.58 -29.97 2.35
C MET A 1 -0.04 -28.57 2.43
N ARG A 2 -1.03 -28.16 1.59
CA ARG A 2 -1.62 -26.79 1.67
C ARG A 2 -2.38 -26.50 2.97
N GLU A 3 -3.20 -27.44 3.43
CA GLU A 3 -3.96 -27.29 4.67
C GLU A 3 -3.05 -27.25 5.90
N GLU A 4 -2.07 -28.15 5.96
CA GLU A 4 -1.05 -28.22 7.00
C GLU A 4 -0.25 -26.92 7.12
N PHE A 5 0.18 -26.35 5.99
CA PHE A 5 0.84 -25.04 5.96
C PHE A 5 -0.06 -23.94 6.56
N ARG A 6 -1.35 -23.90 6.17
CA ARG A 6 -2.31 -22.92 6.71
C ARG A 6 -2.50 -23.07 8.22
N LEU A 7 -2.60 -24.31 8.71
CA LEU A 7 -2.74 -24.59 10.14
C LEU A 7 -1.49 -24.17 10.92
N SER A 8 -0.29 -24.45 10.40
CA SER A 8 0.97 -24.00 10.98
C SER A 8 1.09 -22.47 11.00
N MET A 9 0.74 -21.80 9.90
CA MET A 9 0.69 -20.34 9.82
C MET A 9 -0.23 -19.75 10.87
N GLN A 10 -1.42 -20.34 11.05
CA GLN A 10 -2.35 -19.91 12.09
C GLN A 10 -1.84 -20.22 13.50
N LYS A 11 -1.16 -21.34 13.73
CA LYS A 11 -0.67 -21.71 15.07
C LYS A 11 0.49 -20.82 15.53
N VAL A 12 1.39 -20.47 14.63
CA VAL A 12 2.63 -19.75 14.96
C VAL A 12 2.43 -18.24 14.93
N PHE A 13 1.83 -17.71 13.86
CA PHE A 13 1.86 -16.27 13.60
C PHE A 13 0.56 -15.56 13.99
N PHE A 14 -0.55 -16.28 14.19
CA PHE A 14 -1.82 -15.63 14.55
C PHE A 14 -1.85 -15.27 16.04
N ASN A 15 -2.00 -13.99 16.34
CA ASN A 15 -2.25 -13.50 17.68
C ASN A 15 -3.78 -13.43 17.90
N SER A 16 -4.32 -14.27 18.78
CA SER A 16 -5.78 -14.34 19.01
C SER A 16 -6.36 -13.10 19.69
N SER A 17 -5.57 -12.42 20.53
CA SER A 17 -5.99 -11.22 21.25
C SER A 17 -6.15 -10.01 20.32
N ILE A 18 -5.22 -9.84 19.38
CA ILE A 18 -5.29 -8.77 18.37
C ILE A 18 -6.15 -9.19 17.17
N GLY A 19 -6.12 -10.49 16.82
CA GLY A 19 -6.84 -11.05 15.68
C GLY A 19 -6.16 -10.83 14.34
N ALA A 20 -4.83 -10.83 14.31
CA ALA A 20 -4.02 -10.66 13.10
C ALA A 20 -2.78 -11.56 13.13
N TRP A 21 -2.10 -11.67 11.98
CA TRP A 21 -0.85 -12.42 11.85
C TRP A 21 0.36 -11.49 11.99
N PHE A 22 1.32 -11.93 12.79
CA PHE A 22 2.53 -11.18 13.13
C PHE A 22 3.74 -12.10 13.07
N ASP A 23 4.91 -11.52 12.85
CA ASP A 23 6.16 -12.25 12.97
C ASP A 23 6.33 -12.79 14.40
N TYR A 24 6.91 -13.99 14.53
CA TYR A 24 7.13 -14.64 15.80
C TYR A 24 8.62 -14.66 16.13
N ASN A 25 8.99 -14.07 17.27
CA ASN A 25 10.36 -14.05 17.73
C ASN A 25 10.68 -15.34 18.48
N LEU A 26 11.61 -16.13 17.95
CA LEU A 26 11.99 -17.43 18.52
C LEU A 26 12.74 -17.33 19.85
N GLN A 27 13.44 -16.22 20.09
CA GLN A 27 14.20 -16.00 21.32
C GLN A 27 13.27 -15.60 22.47
N THR A 28 12.40 -14.60 22.24
CA THR A 28 11.46 -14.12 23.27
C THR A 28 10.19 -14.97 23.35
N LYS A 29 9.96 -15.85 22.37
CA LYS A 29 8.77 -16.69 22.23
C LYS A 29 7.47 -15.87 22.20
N ALA A 30 7.52 -14.70 21.57
CA ALA A 30 6.40 -13.76 21.49
C ALA A 30 6.20 -13.22 20.07
N HIS A 31 4.98 -12.76 19.77
CA HIS A 31 4.69 -12.03 18.53
C HIS A 31 5.32 -10.63 18.56
N ASN A 32 5.92 -10.20 17.46
CA ASN A 32 6.24 -8.80 17.21
C ASN A 32 4.97 -8.09 16.72
N THR A 33 4.34 -7.31 17.58
CA THR A 33 3.06 -6.64 17.28
C THR A 33 3.21 -5.25 16.67
N GLU A 34 4.43 -4.85 16.33
CA GLU A 34 4.69 -3.65 15.55
C GLU A 34 4.03 -3.73 14.17
N PHE A 35 3.66 -2.56 13.63
CA PHE A 35 3.00 -2.53 12.33
C PHE A 35 4.00 -2.73 11.18
N TYR A 36 3.70 -3.70 10.33
CA TYR A 36 4.24 -3.84 8.98
C TYR A 36 3.09 -4.22 8.02
N PRO A 37 3.10 -3.78 6.74
CA PRO A 37 2.09 -4.15 5.76
C PRO A 37 1.91 -5.65 5.53
N SER A 38 2.87 -6.48 5.96
CA SER A 38 2.75 -7.94 5.98
C SER A 38 1.51 -8.43 6.74
N VAL A 39 1.00 -7.64 7.71
CA VAL A 39 -0.26 -7.93 8.42
C VAL A 39 -1.47 -8.06 7.49
N ALA A 40 -1.43 -7.42 6.31
CA ALA A 40 -2.47 -7.49 5.29
C ALA A 40 -2.26 -8.61 4.26
N VAL A 41 -1.10 -9.30 4.26
CA VAL A 41 -0.82 -10.39 3.30
C VAL A 41 -1.84 -11.53 3.38
N PRO A 42 -2.35 -11.96 4.55
CA PRO A 42 -3.43 -12.94 4.60
C PRO A 42 -4.69 -12.50 3.86
N LEU A 43 -4.99 -11.18 3.83
CA LEU A 43 -6.10 -10.64 3.04
C LEU A 43 -5.80 -10.73 1.55
N PHE A 44 -4.61 -10.27 1.14
CA PHE A 44 -4.15 -10.29 -0.25
C PHE A 44 -4.17 -11.71 -0.85
N ALA A 45 -3.63 -12.68 -0.10
CA ALA A 45 -3.48 -14.06 -0.54
C ALA A 45 -4.77 -14.89 -0.39
N GLY A 46 -5.83 -14.34 0.23
CA GLY A 46 -7.05 -15.09 0.53
C GLY A 46 -6.81 -16.27 1.49
N CYS A 47 -5.81 -16.16 2.37
CA CYS A 47 -5.41 -17.24 3.29
C CYS A 47 -6.32 -17.36 4.53
N TYR A 48 -7.53 -16.82 4.48
CA TYR A 48 -8.57 -16.95 5.49
C TYR A 48 -9.74 -17.75 4.92
N GLN A 49 -10.44 -18.51 5.76
CA GLN A 49 -11.66 -19.18 5.33
C GLN A 49 -12.69 -18.09 4.97
N PRO A 50 -13.33 -18.13 3.79
CA PRO A 50 -14.33 -17.13 3.37
C PRO A 50 -15.43 -16.90 4.42
N LEU A 51 -15.78 -17.95 5.17
CA LEU A 51 -16.78 -17.90 6.26
C LEU A 51 -16.31 -17.17 7.53
N ASN A 52 -15.07 -16.66 7.59
CA ASN A 52 -14.53 -15.97 8.77
C ASN A 52 -14.21 -14.49 8.50
N LEU A 53 -15.25 -13.74 8.09
CA LEU A 53 -15.23 -12.28 7.96
C LEU A 53 -14.72 -11.57 9.23
N ALA A 54 -14.86 -12.20 10.41
CA ALA A 54 -14.36 -11.66 11.66
C ALA A 54 -12.82 -11.54 11.71
N LYS A 55 -12.08 -12.33 10.93
CA LYS A 55 -10.61 -12.18 10.84
C LYS A 55 -10.22 -11.01 9.94
N SER A 56 -10.88 -10.86 8.80
CA SER A 56 -10.60 -9.74 7.90
C SER A 56 -10.92 -8.39 8.53
N GLN A 57 -12.05 -8.31 9.25
CA GLN A 57 -12.41 -7.11 10.00
C GLN A 57 -11.38 -6.79 11.09
N ARG A 58 -10.86 -7.80 11.81
CA ARG A 58 -9.85 -7.55 12.87
C ARG A 58 -8.52 -7.02 12.34
N ILE A 59 -8.06 -7.50 11.18
CA ILE A 59 -6.89 -6.91 10.51
C ILE A 59 -7.16 -5.44 10.15
N TYR A 60 -8.32 -5.15 9.54
CA TYR A 60 -8.70 -3.79 9.19
C TYR A 60 -8.78 -2.87 10.41
N GLU A 61 -9.43 -3.30 11.49
CA GLU A 61 -9.53 -2.51 12.73
C GLU A 61 -8.17 -2.31 13.40
N TYR A 62 -7.27 -3.31 13.37
CA TYR A 62 -5.90 -3.15 13.84
C TYR A 62 -5.18 -2.05 13.04
N MET A 63 -5.19 -2.13 11.71
CA MET A 63 -4.56 -1.13 10.83
C MET A 63 -5.13 0.28 11.05
N LYS A 64 -6.45 0.37 11.19
CA LYS A 64 -7.14 1.63 11.50
C LYS A 64 -6.71 2.16 12.87
N LYS A 65 -6.64 1.31 13.89
CA LYS A 65 -6.23 1.66 15.26
C LYS A 65 -4.80 2.17 15.32
N VAL A 66 -3.85 1.52 14.63
CA VAL A 66 -2.45 2.00 14.58
C VAL A 66 -2.29 3.23 13.67
N GLY A 67 -3.34 3.61 12.95
CA GLY A 67 -3.42 4.89 12.24
C GLY A 67 -2.69 4.91 10.90
N VAL A 68 -2.44 3.76 10.27
CA VAL A 68 -1.66 3.70 9.01
C VAL A 68 -2.41 4.24 7.81
N PHE A 69 -3.74 4.38 7.90
CA PHE A 69 -4.55 4.97 6.82
C PHE A 69 -4.53 6.51 6.80
N LYS A 70 -3.94 7.16 7.81
CA LYS A 70 -3.96 8.64 7.93
C LYS A 70 -3.01 9.34 6.95
N TYR A 71 -1.95 8.65 6.54
CA TYR A 71 -0.88 9.24 5.72
C TYR A 71 -1.40 9.58 4.31
N PRO A 72 -1.10 10.80 3.80
CA PRO A 72 -1.63 11.26 2.51
C PRO A 72 -0.92 10.62 1.31
N GLY A 73 0.29 10.09 1.48
CA GLY A 73 1.04 9.41 0.42
C GLY A 73 0.85 7.90 0.37
N GLY A 74 -0.13 7.33 1.10
CA GLY A 74 -0.37 5.89 1.19
C GLY A 74 0.10 5.28 2.51
N VAL A 75 0.17 3.95 2.57
CA VAL A 75 0.54 3.20 3.78
C VAL A 75 2.07 3.15 3.92
N PRO A 76 2.64 3.50 5.10
CA PRO A 76 4.07 3.39 5.35
C PRO A 76 4.51 1.92 5.50
N THR A 77 5.80 1.67 5.34
CA THR A 77 6.40 0.34 5.50
C THR A 77 6.43 -0.13 6.95
N SER A 78 6.57 0.80 7.88
CA SER A 78 6.48 0.57 9.32
C SER A 78 6.05 1.86 10.01
N LEU A 79 5.97 1.85 11.34
CA LEU A 79 5.83 3.05 12.16
C LEU A 79 7.11 3.37 12.95
N ILE A 80 8.24 2.73 12.62
CA ILE A 80 9.52 2.90 13.30
C ILE A 80 10.15 4.22 12.87
N LEU A 81 10.27 5.16 13.81
CA LEU A 81 10.85 6.47 13.54
C LEU A 81 12.39 6.43 13.60
N ASN A 82 13.02 7.26 12.77
CA ASN A 82 14.47 7.54 12.81
C ASN A 82 15.38 6.30 12.67
N SER A 83 14.93 5.21 12.04
CA SER A 83 15.79 4.05 11.80
C SER A 83 16.84 4.31 10.71
N GLY A 84 16.55 5.23 9.79
CA GLY A 84 17.37 5.50 8.60
C GLY A 84 17.31 4.38 7.55
N GLN A 85 16.55 3.31 7.79
CA GLN A 85 16.43 2.16 6.90
C GLN A 85 15.43 2.40 5.78
N GLN A 86 15.67 1.77 4.63
CA GLN A 86 14.80 1.94 3.46
C GLN A 86 13.42 1.28 3.62
N TRP A 87 13.33 0.20 4.42
CA TRP A 87 12.09 -0.53 4.70
C TRP A 87 11.46 -0.09 6.02
N ASP A 88 11.48 1.21 6.30
CA ASP A 88 10.86 1.80 7.50
C ASP A 88 10.20 3.14 7.19
N PHE A 89 9.51 3.70 8.20
CA PHE A 89 8.98 5.05 8.12
C PHE A 89 10.08 6.08 7.79
N PRO A 90 9.85 7.03 6.86
CA PRO A 90 8.58 7.41 6.25
C PRO A 90 8.30 6.77 4.88
N ASN A 91 9.04 5.74 4.48
CA ASN A 91 8.91 5.18 3.14
C ASN A 91 7.64 4.34 2.99
N GLY A 92 6.99 4.49 1.85
CA GLY A 92 6.02 3.55 1.31
C GLY A 92 6.55 2.96 0.01
N TRP A 93 6.25 1.68 -0.22
CA TRP A 93 6.64 0.96 -1.44
C TRP A 93 5.41 0.50 -2.19
N SER A 94 5.50 0.53 -3.52
CA SER A 94 4.39 0.15 -4.41
C SER A 94 3.88 -1.27 -4.14
N PRO A 95 4.72 -2.32 -3.97
CA PRO A 95 4.24 -3.67 -3.69
C PRO A 95 3.47 -3.75 -2.36
N LEU A 96 3.94 -3.06 -1.32
CA LEU A 96 3.29 -3.09 0.00
C LEU A 96 1.93 -2.38 -0.02
N ASN A 97 1.87 -1.22 -0.65
CA ASN A 97 0.62 -0.49 -0.84
C ASN A 97 -0.36 -1.30 -1.68
N HIS A 98 0.12 -1.94 -2.76
CA HIS A 98 -0.69 -2.80 -3.60
C HIS A 98 -1.25 -3.99 -2.83
N MET A 99 -0.45 -4.75 -2.10
CA MET A 99 -0.94 -5.87 -1.29
C MET A 99 -2.01 -5.45 -0.28
N VAL A 100 -1.85 -4.29 0.37
CA VAL A 100 -2.88 -3.75 1.27
C VAL A 100 -4.16 -3.40 0.50
N ILE A 101 -4.05 -2.66 -0.61
CA ILE A 101 -5.20 -2.27 -1.44
C ILE A 101 -5.93 -3.51 -1.96
N GLU A 102 -5.19 -4.49 -2.49
CA GLU A 102 -5.73 -5.75 -2.99
C GLU A 102 -6.46 -6.54 -1.91
N GLY A 103 -5.84 -6.69 -0.74
CA GLY A 103 -6.44 -7.43 0.37
C GLY A 103 -7.74 -6.79 0.86
N LEU A 104 -7.78 -5.46 0.91
CA LEU A 104 -8.98 -4.73 1.30
C LEU A 104 -10.05 -4.75 0.20
N ARG A 105 -9.68 -4.57 -1.08
CA ARG A 105 -10.65 -4.49 -2.19
C ARG A 105 -11.30 -5.85 -2.51
N LYS A 106 -10.62 -6.96 -2.25
CA LYS A 106 -11.15 -8.32 -2.42
C LYS A 106 -12.02 -8.79 -1.25
N SER A 107 -12.11 -8.01 -0.17
CA SER A 107 -12.99 -8.34 0.95
C SER A 107 -14.46 -8.09 0.60
N ASP A 108 -15.37 -8.80 1.27
CA ASP A 108 -16.82 -8.61 1.12
C ASP A 108 -17.36 -7.39 1.92
N SER A 109 -16.47 -6.61 2.55
CA SER A 109 -16.84 -5.46 3.37
C SER A 109 -16.79 -4.18 2.55
N ALA A 110 -17.95 -3.53 2.35
CA ALA A 110 -18.04 -2.23 1.66
C ALA A 110 -17.13 -1.16 2.30
N GLN A 111 -16.97 -1.21 3.63
CA GLN A 111 -16.08 -0.30 4.36
C GLN A 111 -14.61 -0.53 3.98
N MET A 112 -14.18 -1.78 3.92
CA MET A 112 -12.81 -2.14 3.54
C MET A 112 -12.56 -1.83 2.05
N GLN A 113 -13.54 -2.10 1.18
CA GLN A 113 -13.46 -1.74 -0.24
C GLN A 113 -13.36 -0.23 -0.46
N ASP A 114 -14.09 0.58 0.31
CA ASP A 114 -13.93 2.04 0.26
C ASP A 114 -12.55 2.46 0.79
N GLN A 115 -12.10 1.90 1.91
CA GLN A 115 -10.76 2.17 2.43
C GLN A 115 -9.67 1.82 1.40
N ALA A 116 -9.81 0.72 0.66
CA ALA A 116 -8.92 0.33 -0.42
C ALA A 116 -8.84 1.42 -1.49
N PHE A 117 -9.99 1.94 -1.92
CA PHE A 117 -10.05 3.06 -2.87
C PHE A 117 -9.39 4.33 -2.31
N GLN A 118 -9.62 4.67 -1.04
CA GLN A 118 -8.98 5.85 -0.44
C GLN A 118 -7.44 5.72 -0.43
N ILE A 119 -6.91 4.53 -0.15
CA ILE A 119 -5.46 4.27 -0.21
C ILE A 119 -4.96 4.35 -1.65
N ALA A 120 -5.67 3.73 -2.61
CA ALA A 120 -5.30 3.77 -4.02
C ALA A 120 -5.27 5.20 -4.57
N LYS A 121 -6.29 6.02 -4.24
CA LYS A 121 -6.35 7.43 -4.61
C LYS A 121 -5.16 8.21 -4.06
N LYS A 122 -4.85 8.04 -2.77
CA LYS A 122 -3.68 8.66 -2.12
C LYS A 122 -2.38 8.24 -2.78
N TRP A 123 -2.20 6.95 -3.05
CA TRP A 123 -0.99 6.40 -3.68
C TRP A 123 -0.81 6.95 -5.10
N ILE A 124 -1.84 6.88 -5.95
CA ILE A 124 -1.81 7.41 -7.32
C ILE A 124 -1.50 8.90 -7.32
N HIS A 125 -2.22 9.70 -6.51
CA HIS A 125 -2.00 11.14 -6.46
C HIS A 125 -0.64 11.51 -5.90
N GLY A 126 -0.13 10.79 -4.88
CA GLY A 126 1.20 10.99 -4.33
C GLY A 126 2.28 10.73 -5.38
N ASN A 127 2.22 9.56 -6.04
CA ASN A 127 3.15 9.18 -7.10
C ASN A 127 3.13 10.18 -8.26
N TYR A 128 1.94 10.60 -8.69
CA TYR A 128 1.78 11.55 -9.79
C TYR A 128 2.38 12.93 -9.44
N LYS A 129 2.21 13.42 -8.21
CA LYS A 129 2.83 14.69 -7.80
C LYS A 129 4.36 14.62 -7.82
N VAL A 130 4.94 13.50 -7.39
CA VAL A 130 6.41 13.30 -7.48
C VAL A 130 6.87 13.20 -8.92
N TYR A 131 6.11 12.51 -9.77
CA TYR A 131 6.42 12.44 -11.20
C TYR A 131 6.43 13.83 -11.84
N LEU A 132 5.46 14.69 -11.53
CA LEU A 132 5.43 16.06 -12.05
C LEU A 132 6.65 16.89 -11.60
N GLU A 133 7.11 16.70 -10.36
CA GLU A 133 8.25 17.42 -9.82
C GLU A 133 9.59 16.92 -10.36
N THR A 134 9.72 15.61 -10.57
CA THR A 134 11.01 14.95 -10.81
C THR A 134 11.18 14.39 -12.22
N GLY A 135 10.09 14.30 -13.00
CA GLY A 135 10.05 13.67 -14.31
C GLY A 135 10.09 12.13 -14.31
N HIS A 136 10.08 11.48 -13.13
CA HIS A 136 10.29 10.04 -13.02
C HIS A 136 9.33 9.38 -12.02
N MET A 137 9.06 8.09 -12.24
CA MET A 137 8.54 7.19 -11.22
C MET A 137 9.70 6.62 -10.41
N TRP A 138 9.50 6.29 -9.14
CA TRP A 138 10.58 5.95 -8.19
C TRP A 138 10.32 4.62 -7.50
N GLU A 139 11.38 4.01 -6.95
CA GLU A 139 11.27 2.73 -6.24
C GLU A 139 10.41 2.81 -4.97
N LYS A 140 10.46 3.95 -4.27
CA LYS A 140 9.81 4.20 -2.96
C LYS A 140 9.49 5.68 -2.79
N TYR A 141 8.53 6.01 -1.92
CA TYR A 141 7.96 7.35 -1.76
C TYR A 141 7.84 7.76 -0.29
N ASP A 142 8.01 9.04 0.04
CA ASP A 142 7.72 9.56 1.38
C ASP A 142 6.20 9.68 1.56
N VAL A 143 5.63 8.89 2.48
CA VAL A 143 4.17 8.85 2.68
C VAL A 143 3.63 9.96 3.57
N ILE A 144 4.49 10.72 4.26
CA ILE A 144 4.07 11.89 5.06
C ILE A 144 3.41 12.92 4.15
N GLY A 145 3.89 13.05 2.91
CA GLY A 145 3.28 13.86 1.86
C GLY A 145 3.24 15.37 2.15
N LYS A 146 4.15 15.87 2.99
CA LYS A 146 4.38 17.32 3.16
C LYS A 146 4.91 17.97 1.89
N SER A 147 5.75 17.26 1.15
CA SER A 147 6.26 17.64 -0.17
C SER A 147 6.25 16.43 -1.09
N PRO A 148 6.07 16.62 -2.41
CA PRO A 148 6.17 15.54 -3.37
C PRO A 148 7.64 15.17 -3.56
N LYS A 149 8.08 14.07 -2.93
CA LYS A 149 9.45 13.56 -3.10
C LYS A 149 9.51 12.03 -3.06
N PRO A 150 10.54 11.43 -3.68
CA PRO A 150 10.88 10.04 -3.45
C PRO A 150 11.18 9.77 -1.97
N GLY A 151 11.08 8.51 -1.57
CA GLY A 151 11.57 8.06 -0.28
C GLY A 151 13.11 8.01 -0.26
N ALA A 152 13.70 7.74 0.90
CA ALA A 152 15.15 7.81 1.12
C ALA A 152 15.63 6.81 2.17
N GLY A 153 16.93 6.82 2.48
CA GLY A 153 17.53 5.94 3.48
C GLY A 153 17.86 4.55 2.95
N GLY A 154 18.51 3.76 3.80
CA GLY A 154 19.14 2.49 3.45
C GLY A 154 20.58 2.66 2.98
N GLU A 155 21.06 1.64 2.27
CA GLU A 155 22.47 1.46 1.92
C GLU A 155 22.86 2.13 0.58
N TYR A 156 21.87 2.61 -0.19
CA TYR A 156 22.07 3.18 -1.52
C TYR A 156 21.02 4.24 -1.86
N ASP A 157 21.34 5.08 -2.85
CA ASP A 157 20.48 6.16 -3.32
C ASP A 157 19.19 5.66 -3.97
N VAL A 158 18.11 6.42 -3.86
CA VAL A 158 16.82 6.05 -4.43
C VAL A 158 16.86 5.96 -5.97
N GLN A 159 16.25 4.90 -6.53
CA GLN A 159 16.29 4.59 -7.96
C GLN A 159 15.01 5.02 -8.72
N SER A 160 15.17 5.46 -9.97
CA SER A 160 14.09 5.93 -10.87
C SER A 160 13.64 4.87 -11.89
N GLY A 161 12.50 5.09 -12.57
CA GLY A 161 11.92 4.24 -13.62
C GLY A 161 11.23 2.95 -13.13
N PHE A 162 11.17 2.73 -11.82
CA PHE A 162 11.07 1.40 -11.22
C PHE A 162 9.83 0.54 -11.62
N GLY A 163 10.08 -0.69 -12.06
CA GLY A 163 9.07 -1.57 -12.67
C GLY A 163 7.85 -1.88 -11.81
N TRP A 164 8.01 -2.20 -10.52
CA TRP A 164 6.85 -2.45 -9.65
C TRP A 164 5.97 -1.21 -9.46
N THR A 165 6.55 -0.01 -9.60
CA THR A 165 5.81 1.23 -9.35
C THR A 165 4.93 1.49 -10.54
N ASN A 166 5.50 1.35 -11.73
CA ASN A 166 4.76 1.45 -12.98
C ASN A 166 3.63 0.42 -13.02
N GLY A 167 3.92 -0.85 -12.71
CA GLY A 167 2.93 -1.93 -12.71
C GLY A 167 1.76 -1.68 -11.75
N VAL A 168 2.06 -1.28 -10.51
CA VAL A 168 1.02 -0.97 -9.51
C VAL A 168 0.18 0.23 -9.93
N ILE A 169 0.79 1.30 -10.43
CA ILE A 169 0.04 2.49 -10.86
C ILE A 169 -0.87 2.15 -12.04
N LEU A 170 -0.41 1.36 -13.00
CA LEU A 170 -1.23 0.88 -14.12
C LEU A 170 -2.42 0.06 -13.64
N ASP A 171 -2.21 -0.94 -12.77
CA ASP A 171 -3.30 -1.76 -12.20
C ASP A 171 -4.33 -0.89 -11.48
N LEU A 172 -3.89 0.04 -10.64
CA LEU A 172 -4.80 0.89 -9.86
C LEU A 172 -5.59 1.87 -10.75
N LEU A 173 -4.96 2.44 -11.78
CA LEU A 173 -5.64 3.32 -12.73
C LEU A 173 -6.69 2.56 -13.55
N VAL A 174 -6.37 1.35 -14.01
CA VAL A 174 -7.32 0.49 -14.72
C VAL A 174 -8.45 0.07 -13.78
N SER A 175 -8.14 -0.36 -12.55
CA SER A 175 -9.12 -0.87 -11.60
C SER A 175 -10.09 0.20 -11.10
N TYR A 176 -9.62 1.44 -10.95
CA TYR A 176 -10.41 2.55 -10.42
C TYR A 176 -10.74 3.62 -11.46
N ASN A 177 -10.67 3.29 -12.77
CA ASN A 177 -10.83 4.26 -13.86
C ASN A 177 -12.13 5.09 -13.80
N THR A 178 -13.21 4.54 -13.26
CA THR A 178 -14.51 5.23 -13.13
C THR A 178 -14.63 6.10 -11.87
N ARG A 179 -13.75 5.89 -10.87
CA ARG A 179 -13.79 6.56 -9.56
C ARG A 179 -12.65 7.55 -9.37
N ILE A 180 -11.49 7.30 -9.98
CA ILE A 180 -10.31 8.16 -9.87
C ILE A 180 -10.52 9.41 -10.73
N GLN A 181 -10.19 10.57 -10.18
CA GLN A 181 -10.20 11.84 -10.90
C GLN A 181 -8.84 12.50 -10.78
N ALA A 182 -8.48 13.29 -11.80
CA ALA A 182 -7.34 14.16 -11.72
C ALA A 182 -7.54 15.18 -10.59
N PRO A 183 -6.50 15.53 -9.81
CA PRO A 183 -6.66 16.54 -8.77
C PRO A 183 -7.01 17.91 -9.39
N ASN A 184 -7.96 18.64 -8.79
CA ASN A 184 -8.50 19.90 -9.32
C ASN A 184 -7.44 20.99 -9.56
N SER A 185 -6.33 20.97 -8.82
CA SER A 185 -5.19 21.88 -9.03
C SER A 185 -4.55 21.75 -10.42
N PHE A 186 -4.90 20.71 -11.17
CA PHE A 186 -4.36 20.40 -12.49
C PHE A 186 -5.38 20.56 -13.63
N ALA A 187 -6.64 20.94 -13.34
CA ALA A 187 -7.70 21.13 -14.35
C ALA A 187 -7.55 22.42 -15.16
N ASN A 188 -6.61 23.31 -14.80
CA ASN A 188 -6.30 24.54 -15.53
C ASN A 188 -5.33 24.31 -16.71
N SER A 189 -4.74 23.12 -16.87
CA SER A 189 -4.18 22.72 -18.15
C SER A 189 -5.30 22.09 -18.98
N ARG A 190 -5.51 22.59 -20.21
CA ARG A 190 -6.67 22.30 -21.09
C ARG A 190 -6.74 20.83 -21.52
N ILE A 191 -7.12 19.94 -20.62
CA ILE A 191 -7.24 18.51 -20.88
C ILE A 191 -8.51 18.03 -20.19
N SER A 192 -9.54 17.71 -20.98
CA SER A 192 -10.83 17.17 -20.51
C SER A 192 -10.64 15.90 -19.69
N SER A 193 -11.55 15.65 -18.75
CA SER A 193 -11.52 14.55 -17.77
C SER A 193 -11.35 13.14 -18.36
N ALA A 194 -11.84 12.88 -19.57
CA ALA A 194 -11.62 11.60 -20.28
C ALA A 194 -10.18 11.45 -20.81
N SER A 195 -9.46 12.55 -20.99
CA SER A 195 -8.12 12.61 -21.54
C SER A 195 -7.05 12.50 -20.45
N THR A 196 -7.34 12.85 -19.19
CA THR A 196 -6.31 12.87 -18.13
C THR A 196 -5.81 11.49 -17.72
N ILE A 197 -6.68 10.46 -17.70
CA ILE A 197 -6.25 9.07 -17.46
C ILE A 197 -5.36 8.61 -18.63
N PHE A 198 -5.73 8.98 -19.86
CA PHE A 198 -4.94 8.71 -21.05
C PHE A 198 -3.57 9.39 -21.01
N PHE A 199 -3.47 10.61 -20.46
CA PHE A 199 -2.19 11.31 -20.27
C PHE A 199 -1.32 10.70 -19.17
N ILE A 200 -1.89 10.27 -18.04
CA ILE A 200 -1.13 9.57 -16.99
C ILE A 200 -0.60 8.24 -17.54
N LEU A 201 -1.43 7.50 -18.29
CA LEU A 201 -1.04 6.29 -19.01
C LEU A 201 0.06 6.60 -20.05
N LEU A 202 -0.09 7.62 -20.89
CA LEU A 202 0.92 8.03 -21.88
C LEU A 202 2.24 8.48 -21.25
N SER A 203 2.23 9.15 -20.10
CA SER A 203 3.47 9.45 -19.36
C SER A 203 4.14 8.19 -18.81
N ALA A 204 3.36 7.18 -18.38
CA ALA A 204 3.90 5.88 -18.03
C ALA A 204 4.45 5.11 -19.24
N PHE A 205 3.90 5.33 -20.45
CA PHE A 205 4.39 4.74 -21.70
C PHE A 205 5.59 5.45 -22.32
N ARG A 206 5.86 6.73 -21.98
CA ARG A 206 7.10 7.42 -22.41
C ARG A 206 8.37 6.92 -21.71
N LEU A 207 8.24 5.96 -20.80
CA LEU A 207 9.34 5.32 -20.06
C LEU A 207 9.80 3.99 -20.70
N PHE A 208 9.33 3.67 -21.91
CA PHE A 208 9.87 2.61 -22.77
C PHE A 208 10.47 3.18 -24.04
#